data_AF-A0ABD2L023-F1
#
_entry.id   AF-A0ABD2L023-F1
#
_cell.length_a   1.000
_cell.length_b   1.000
_cell.length_c   1.000
_cell.angle_alpha   90.00
_cell.angle_beta   90.00
_cell.angle_gamma   90.00
#
_symmetry.space_group_name_H-M   'P 1'
#
loop_
_entity.id
_entity.type
_entity.pdbx_description
1 polymer ?
#
loop_
_entity_poly.entity_id
_entity_poly.type
_entity_poly.pdbx_seq_one_letter_code
_entity_poly.pdbx_strand_id
1 'polypeptide(L)'
;MKRTNASNITPPRAKRSMARPLNLDPNTVALAEQERQRTLVFIGLPESNAIRPSERVKEDREAATKILDHLEVEAEPTAVFRLGRYDPQRTTPRPLKVVMPTTTHQHMALGGWKRERVRLRSLQNLNRLFVRPALTKEQLKEEYEARVRKRQQNPAPVAPAMQPPQTNVPTPVKENGPNQKEASEDISKPPEVFDQTILVCYEALKSLPPNDKIVHQIQSLEKQYPRLFNK
;
A
#
# COMPACT_ATOMS: atom_id res chain seq x y z
N MET A 1 -64.13 10.92 7.53
CA MET A 1 -63.71 9.57 7.97
C MET A 1 -62.20 9.45 7.83
N LYS A 2 -61.45 9.52 8.94
CA LYS A 2 -59.99 9.37 8.96
C LYS A 2 -59.66 7.89 9.18
N ARG A 3 -59.02 7.23 8.22
CA ARG A 3 -58.44 5.88 8.38
C ARG A 3 -56.98 6.05 8.77
N THR A 4 -56.64 5.78 10.02
CA THR A 4 -55.27 5.55 10.48
C THR A 4 -54.98 4.06 10.39
N ASN A 5 -53.95 3.65 9.64
CA ASN A 5 -53.55 2.25 9.57
C ASN A 5 -52.06 2.07 9.94
N ALA A 6 -51.89 1.21 10.95
CA ALA A 6 -50.81 0.27 11.21
C ALA A 6 -49.35 0.79 11.23
N SER A 7 -48.85 0.96 12.45
CA SER A 7 -47.45 0.87 12.81
C SER A 7 -46.79 -0.43 12.32
N ASN A 8 -45.76 -0.32 11.49
CA ASN A 8 -44.84 -1.41 11.19
C ASN A 8 -44.01 -1.74 12.44
N ILE A 9 -44.38 -2.82 13.13
CA ILE A 9 -43.59 -3.41 14.22
C ILE A 9 -42.51 -4.28 13.56
N THR A 10 -41.30 -3.74 13.40
CA THR A 10 -40.13 -4.53 13.00
C THR A 10 -39.79 -5.49 14.13
N PRO A 11 -39.68 -6.82 13.89
CA PRO A 11 -39.30 -7.75 14.95
C PRO A 11 -37.87 -7.46 15.42
N PRO A 12 -37.58 -7.57 16.73
CA PRO A 12 -36.25 -7.33 17.24
C PRO A 12 -35.28 -8.34 16.64
N ARG A 13 -34.24 -7.82 15.98
CA ARG A 13 -33.10 -8.58 15.45
C ARG A 13 -32.52 -9.44 16.56
N ALA A 14 -32.68 -10.76 16.44
CA ALA A 14 -32.15 -11.72 17.41
C ALA A 14 -30.67 -11.40 17.70
N LYS A 15 -30.37 -11.14 18.97
CA LYS A 15 -28.99 -10.89 19.41
C LYS A 15 -28.18 -12.13 19.04
N ARG A 16 -27.16 -11.97 18.18
CA ARG A 16 -26.19 -13.03 17.88
C ARG A 16 -25.68 -13.56 19.21
N SER A 17 -25.98 -14.82 19.52
CA SER A 17 -25.42 -15.52 20.66
C SER A 17 -23.90 -15.35 20.61
N MET A 18 -23.32 -14.83 21.69
CA MET A 18 -21.89 -14.71 21.88
C MET A 18 -21.25 -16.05 21.48
N ALA A 19 -20.37 -16.03 20.48
CA ALA A 19 -19.71 -17.24 20.01
C ALA A 19 -19.00 -17.88 21.20
N ARG A 20 -19.41 -19.10 21.55
CA ARG A 20 -18.74 -19.90 22.57
C ARG A 20 -17.26 -19.99 22.17
N PRO A 21 -16.29 -19.69 23.06
CA PRO A 21 -14.89 -19.86 22.72
C PRO A 21 -14.71 -21.33 22.36
N LEU A 22 -14.40 -21.57 21.08
CA LEU A 22 -14.07 -22.90 20.60
C LEU A 22 -12.74 -23.24 21.27
N ASN A 23 -12.75 -24.21 22.15
CA ASN A 23 -11.54 -24.77 22.74
C ASN A 23 -10.86 -25.57 21.61
N LEU A 24 -10.07 -24.88 20.78
CA LEU A 24 -9.37 -25.49 19.66
C LEU A 24 -8.23 -26.35 20.22
N ASP A 25 -8.10 -27.56 19.68
CA ASP A 25 -6.95 -28.42 19.90
C ASP A 25 -5.65 -27.63 19.59
N PRO A 26 -4.65 -27.63 20.51
CA PRO A 26 -3.34 -27.03 20.30
C PRO A 26 -2.72 -27.34 18.93
N ASN A 27 -2.91 -28.55 18.41
CA ASN A 27 -2.39 -28.94 17.10
C ASN A 27 -3.03 -28.14 15.95
N THR A 28 -4.34 -27.87 16.05
CA THR A 28 -5.05 -27.05 15.06
C THR A 28 -4.57 -25.60 15.09
N VAL A 29 -4.25 -25.08 16.28
CA VAL A 29 -3.70 -23.73 16.44
C VAL A 29 -2.31 -23.64 15.80
N ALA A 30 -1.45 -24.65 16.02
CA ALA A 30 -0.12 -24.72 15.43
C ALA A 30 -0.16 -24.79 13.88
N LEU A 31 -1.08 -25.57 13.31
CA LEU A 31 -1.26 -25.64 11.86
C LEU A 31 -1.75 -24.30 11.26
N ALA A 32 -2.70 -23.64 11.93
CA ALA A 32 -3.18 -22.32 11.52
C ALA A 32 -2.09 -21.25 11.60
N GLU A 33 -1.22 -21.34 12.60
CA GLU A 33 -0.03 -20.50 12.75
C GLU A 33 0.94 -20.70 11.58
N GLN A 34 1.28 -21.96 11.28
CA GLN A 34 2.17 -22.31 10.18
C GLN A 34 1.61 -21.87 8.82
N GLU A 35 0.29 -22.03 8.59
CA GLU A 35 -0.36 -21.51 7.38
C GLU A 35 -0.24 -19.99 7.30
N ARG A 36 -0.44 -19.29 8.43
CA ARG A 36 -0.34 -17.83 8.46
C ARG A 36 1.05 -17.33 8.08
N GLN A 37 2.10 -17.96 8.59
CA GLN A 37 3.49 -17.56 8.33
C GLN A 37 3.87 -17.63 6.84
N ARG A 38 3.27 -18.55 6.08
CA ARG A 38 3.46 -18.67 4.62
C ARG A 38 2.38 -17.97 3.78
N THR A 39 1.50 -17.19 4.41
CA THR A 39 0.40 -16.51 3.72
C THR A 39 0.75 -15.06 3.37
N LEU A 40 0.33 -14.67 2.17
CA LEU A 40 0.27 -13.30 1.67
C LEU A 40 -1.19 -12.81 1.60
N VAL A 41 -1.37 -11.50 1.75
CA VAL A 41 -2.66 -10.83 1.53
C VAL A 41 -2.48 -9.74 0.49
N PHE A 42 -3.17 -9.88 -0.64
CA PHE A 42 -3.23 -8.87 -1.69
C PHE A 42 -4.46 -7.99 -1.47
N ILE A 43 -4.24 -6.68 -1.44
CA ILE A 43 -5.28 -5.68 -1.23
C ILE A 43 -5.35 -4.80 -2.49
N GLY A 44 -6.57 -4.52 -2.94
CA GLY A 44 -6.80 -3.63 -4.09
C GLY A 44 -6.70 -4.30 -5.46
N LEU A 45 -6.56 -5.63 -5.52
CA LEU A 45 -6.67 -6.38 -6.77
C LEU A 45 -8.13 -6.39 -7.25
N PRO A 46 -8.44 -5.97 -8.49
CA PRO A 46 -9.82 -5.98 -9.02
C PRO A 46 -10.47 -7.36 -8.91
N GLU A 47 -11.78 -7.39 -8.65
CA GLU A 47 -12.55 -8.64 -8.66
C GLU A 47 -13.02 -8.95 -10.07
N SER A 48 -13.10 -10.24 -10.38
CA SER A 48 -13.68 -10.72 -11.64
C SER A 48 -15.18 -10.40 -11.70
N ASN A 49 -15.63 -9.97 -12.87
CA ASN A 49 -17.04 -9.77 -13.19
C ASN A 49 -17.67 -11.00 -13.88
N ALA A 50 -16.97 -12.14 -13.91
CA ALA A 50 -17.49 -13.36 -14.52
C ALA A 50 -18.80 -13.80 -13.83
N ILE A 51 -19.74 -14.27 -14.62
CA ILE A 51 -21.08 -14.68 -14.15
C ILE A 51 -20.95 -15.89 -13.23
N ARG A 52 -20.08 -16.85 -13.57
CA ARG A 52 -19.96 -18.12 -12.86
C ARG A 52 -18.95 -18.00 -11.71
N PRO A 53 -19.28 -18.48 -10.49
CA PRO A 53 -18.35 -18.47 -9.36
C PRO A 53 -17.03 -19.21 -9.63
N SER A 54 -17.08 -20.32 -10.38
CA SER A 54 -15.90 -21.11 -10.75
C SER A 54 -14.91 -20.32 -11.61
N GLU A 55 -15.42 -19.52 -12.55
CA GLU A 55 -14.62 -18.64 -13.40
C GLU A 55 -13.97 -17.54 -12.58
N ARG A 56 -14.71 -16.92 -11.66
CA ARG A 56 -14.15 -15.89 -10.76
C ARG A 56 -12.99 -16.42 -9.91
N VAL A 57 -13.12 -17.63 -9.37
CA VAL A 57 -12.05 -18.27 -8.58
C VAL A 57 -10.83 -18.57 -9.46
N LYS A 58 -11.05 -19.04 -10.69
CA LYS A 58 -9.98 -19.31 -11.66
C LYS A 58 -9.24 -18.01 -12.02
N GLU A 59 -9.96 -16.95 -12.33
CA GLU A 59 -9.38 -15.63 -12.64
C GLU A 59 -8.61 -15.04 -11.45
N ASP A 60 -9.11 -15.18 -10.22
CA ASP A 60 -8.39 -14.77 -9.01
C ASP A 60 -7.07 -15.53 -8.85
N ARG A 61 -7.06 -16.85 -9.14
CA ARG A 61 -5.83 -17.66 -9.10
C ARG A 61 -4.85 -17.23 -10.19
N GLU A 62 -5.31 -17.04 -11.42
CA GLU A 62 -4.48 -16.57 -12.54
C GLU A 62 -3.89 -15.19 -12.26
N ALA A 63 -4.68 -14.27 -11.71
CA ALA A 63 -4.21 -12.94 -11.34
C ALA A 63 -3.15 -13.01 -10.22
N ALA A 64 -3.34 -13.89 -9.23
CA ALA A 64 -2.35 -14.12 -8.19
C ALA A 64 -1.04 -14.67 -8.77
N THR A 65 -1.10 -15.66 -9.67
CA THR A 65 0.07 -16.22 -10.35
C THR A 65 0.82 -15.17 -11.16
N LYS A 66 0.12 -14.37 -11.99
CA LYS A 66 0.74 -13.28 -12.76
C LYS A 66 1.48 -12.26 -11.88
N ILE A 67 0.93 -11.96 -10.69
CA ILE A 67 1.62 -11.09 -9.73
C ILE A 67 2.88 -11.79 -9.22
N LEU A 68 2.81 -13.07 -8.85
CA LEU A 68 3.98 -13.83 -8.40
C LEU A 68 5.07 -13.92 -9.47
N ASP A 69 4.69 -14.06 -10.75
CA ASP A 69 5.62 -14.04 -11.89
C ASP A 69 6.35 -12.71 -11.99
N HIS A 70 5.63 -11.58 -11.83
CA HIS A 70 6.25 -10.26 -11.77
C HIS A 70 7.17 -10.05 -10.55
N LEU A 71 6.97 -10.83 -9.49
CA LEU A 71 7.79 -10.81 -8.28
C LEU A 71 8.96 -11.81 -8.36
N GLU A 72 9.10 -12.54 -9.49
CA GLU A 72 10.12 -13.57 -9.72
C GLU A 72 10.08 -14.68 -8.66
N VAL A 73 8.86 -15.10 -8.29
CA VAL A 73 8.64 -16.19 -7.33
C VAL A 73 8.22 -17.45 -8.07
N GLU A 74 9.14 -18.40 -8.18
CA GLU A 74 8.94 -19.70 -8.84
C GLU A 74 8.15 -20.68 -7.95
N ALA A 75 6.93 -20.31 -7.56
CA ALA A 75 6.06 -21.19 -6.79
C ALA A 75 4.59 -21.01 -7.08
N GLU A 76 3.89 -22.13 -7.20
CA GLU A 76 2.44 -22.14 -7.29
C GLU A 76 1.80 -22.00 -5.89
N PRO A 77 0.85 -21.07 -5.70
CA PRO A 77 0.18 -20.94 -4.42
C PRO A 77 -0.70 -22.16 -4.11
N THR A 78 -0.63 -22.65 -2.88
CA THR A 78 -1.42 -23.80 -2.38
C THR A 78 -2.92 -23.49 -2.38
N ALA A 79 -3.30 -22.26 -2.02
CA ALA A 79 -4.68 -21.84 -1.95
C ALA A 79 -4.81 -20.34 -2.23
N VAL A 80 -5.87 -19.97 -2.95
CA VAL A 80 -6.19 -18.59 -3.33
C VAL A 80 -7.69 -18.36 -3.14
N PHE A 81 -8.06 -17.37 -2.31
CA PHE A 81 -9.47 -17.05 -2.08
C PHE A 81 -9.67 -15.64 -1.54
N ARG A 82 -10.82 -15.03 -1.87
CA ARG A 82 -11.21 -13.71 -1.38
C ARG A 82 -11.73 -13.78 0.05
N LEU A 83 -11.35 -12.81 0.86
CA LEU A 83 -11.80 -12.67 2.23
C LEU A 83 -13.09 -11.85 2.31
N GLY A 84 -14.04 -12.32 3.11
CA GLY A 84 -15.31 -11.63 3.35
C GLY A 84 -16.43 -12.00 2.36
N ARG A 85 -17.62 -11.46 2.62
CA ARG A 85 -18.81 -11.71 1.79
C ARG A 85 -18.74 -10.87 0.52
N TYR A 86 -19.11 -11.47 -0.60
CA TYR A 86 -19.27 -10.75 -1.86
C TYR A 86 -20.41 -9.73 -1.72
N ASP A 87 -20.15 -8.51 -2.14
CA ASP A 87 -21.10 -7.39 -2.09
C ASP A 87 -20.96 -6.58 -3.39
N PRO A 88 -21.96 -6.62 -4.29
CA PRO A 88 -21.93 -5.89 -5.56
C PRO A 88 -21.89 -4.37 -5.39
N GLN A 89 -22.34 -3.84 -4.26
CA GLN A 89 -22.38 -2.40 -3.99
C GLN A 89 -21.05 -1.88 -3.44
N ARG A 90 -20.10 -2.78 -3.15
CA ARG A 90 -18.84 -2.42 -2.53
C ARG A 90 -17.91 -1.76 -3.56
N THR A 91 -17.53 -0.51 -3.28
CA THR A 91 -16.60 0.27 -4.12
C THR A 91 -15.16 -0.22 -4.06
N THR A 92 -14.81 -1.04 -3.07
CA THR A 92 -13.44 -1.53 -2.85
C THR A 92 -13.37 -3.04 -3.05
N PRO A 93 -12.38 -3.56 -3.81
CA PRO A 93 -12.20 -5.00 -3.96
C PRO A 93 -11.92 -5.69 -2.62
N ARG A 94 -12.35 -6.94 -2.48
CA ARG A 94 -12.05 -7.78 -1.30
C ARG A 94 -10.57 -8.16 -1.28
N PRO A 95 -9.94 -8.22 -0.09
CA PRO A 95 -8.60 -8.76 0.01
C PRO A 95 -8.55 -10.20 -0.48
N LEU A 96 -7.51 -10.55 -1.23
CA LEU A 96 -7.24 -11.91 -1.66
C LEU A 96 -6.18 -12.52 -0.74
N LYS A 97 -6.52 -13.65 -0.10
CA LYS A 97 -5.57 -14.44 0.68
C LYS A 97 -4.90 -15.45 -0.25
N VAL A 98 -3.58 -15.48 -0.22
CA VAL A 98 -2.73 -16.35 -1.06
C VAL A 98 -1.80 -17.13 -0.13
N VAL A 99 -1.94 -18.45 -0.10
CA VAL A 99 -1.15 -19.33 0.75
C VAL A 99 0.00 -19.90 -0.09
N MET A 100 1.24 -19.61 0.30
CA MET A 100 2.43 -20.10 -0.40
C MET A 100 2.81 -21.51 0.09
N PRO A 101 3.52 -22.32 -0.72
CA PRO A 101 3.97 -23.66 -0.29
C PRO A 101 4.84 -23.63 0.97
N THR A 102 5.72 -22.63 1.08
CA THR A 102 6.65 -22.46 2.20
C THR A 102 6.75 -20.99 2.64
N THR A 103 7.29 -20.76 3.83
CA THR A 103 7.60 -19.41 4.33
C THR A 103 8.68 -18.71 3.52
N THR A 104 9.62 -19.45 2.93
CA THR A 104 10.68 -18.89 2.08
C THR A 104 10.11 -18.20 0.84
N HIS A 105 9.15 -18.84 0.15
CA HIS A 105 8.47 -18.24 -1.00
C HIS A 105 7.68 -16.98 -0.60
N GLN A 106 7.10 -16.96 0.60
CA GLN A 106 6.41 -15.78 1.13
C GLN A 106 7.40 -14.62 1.37
N HIS A 107 8.56 -14.89 1.95
CA HIS A 107 9.62 -13.89 2.12
C HIS A 107 10.16 -13.38 0.78
N MET A 108 10.37 -14.27 -0.20
CA MET A 108 10.79 -13.89 -1.56
C MET A 108 9.76 -12.96 -2.20
N ALA A 109 8.48 -13.30 -2.14
CA ALA A 109 7.40 -12.46 -2.66
C ALA A 109 7.36 -11.07 -2.00
N LEU A 110 7.51 -11.00 -0.66
CA LEU A 110 7.55 -9.72 0.05
C LEU A 110 8.79 -8.90 -0.29
N GLY A 111 9.94 -9.55 -0.48
CA GLY A 111 11.18 -8.91 -0.93
C GLY A 111 11.05 -8.35 -2.34
N GLY A 112 10.57 -9.18 -3.28
CA GLY A 112 10.24 -8.78 -4.65
C GLY A 112 9.25 -7.61 -4.67
N TRP A 113 8.20 -7.66 -3.85
CA TRP A 113 7.20 -6.59 -3.78
C TRP A 113 7.82 -5.26 -3.38
N LYS A 114 8.74 -5.24 -2.39
CA LYS A 114 9.40 -3.99 -1.98
C LYS A 114 10.21 -3.37 -3.12
N ARG A 115 10.86 -4.19 -3.94
CA ARG A 115 11.62 -3.76 -5.12
C ARG A 115 10.71 -3.30 -6.25
N GLU A 116 9.67 -4.09 -6.54
CA GLU A 116 8.90 -3.96 -7.78
C GLU A 116 7.61 -3.14 -7.67
N ARG A 117 7.20 -2.78 -6.44
CA ARG A 117 5.92 -2.06 -6.21
C ARG A 117 5.75 -0.79 -7.03
N VAL A 118 6.84 -0.10 -7.39
CA VAL A 118 6.75 1.14 -8.18
C VAL A 118 6.34 0.82 -9.62
N ARG A 119 7.01 -0.15 -10.26
CA ARG A 119 6.63 -0.62 -11.60
C ARG A 119 5.27 -1.29 -11.60
N LEU A 120 4.98 -2.17 -10.63
CA LEU A 120 3.68 -2.83 -10.55
C LEU A 120 2.53 -1.84 -10.43
N ARG A 121 2.73 -0.72 -9.73
CA ARG A 121 1.69 0.31 -9.58
C ARG A 121 1.57 1.24 -10.79
N SER A 122 2.52 1.24 -11.72
CA SER A 122 2.36 1.95 -12.99
C SER A 122 1.49 1.15 -13.98
N LEU A 123 1.39 -0.17 -13.80
CA LEU A 123 0.51 -1.01 -14.61
C LEU A 123 -0.96 -0.69 -14.33
N GLN A 124 -1.74 -0.66 -15.42
CA GLN A 124 -3.19 -0.55 -15.32
C GLN A 124 -3.73 -1.75 -14.51
N ASN A 125 -4.76 -1.51 -13.69
CA ASN A 125 -5.39 -2.49 -12.79
C ASN A 125 -4.58 -2.90 -11.54
N LEU A 126 -3.29 -2.56 -11.44
CA LEU A 126 -2.44 -2.88 -10.28
C LEU A 126 -1.96 -1.65 -9.50
N ASN A 127 -2.36 -0.44 -9.90
CA ASN A 127 -2.07 0.82 -9.21
C ASN A 127 -2.48 0.85 -7.73
N ARG A 128 -3.56 0.14 -7.38
CA ARG A 128 -4.07 0.02 -6.01
C ARG A 128 -3.56 -1.22 -5.28
N LEU A 129 -2.71 -2.02 -5.91
CA LEU A 129 -2.16 -3.24 -5.32
C LEU A 129 -1.30 -2.89 -4.09
N PHE A 130 -1.54 -3.65 -3.03
CA PHE A 130 -0.70 -3.68 -1.85
C PHE A 130 -0.57 -5.11 -1.35
N VAL A 131 0.67 -5.58 -1.26
CA VAL A 131 1.01 -6.90 -0.75
C VAL A 131 1.56 -6.78 0.67
N ARG A 132 1.07 -7.64 1.57
CA ARG A 132 1.55 -7.75 2.95
C ARG A 132 1.52 -9.19 3.46
N PRO A 133 2.25 -9.53 4.53
CA PRO A 133 2.08 -10.80 5.22
C PRO A 133 0.68 -10.90 5.87
N ALA A 134 0.23 -12.12 6.11
CA ALA A 134 -0.91 -12.35 6.98
C ALA A 134 -0.51 -12.13 8.45
N LEU A 135 -1.14 -11.16 9.10
CA LEU A 135 -0.88 -10.78 10.49
C LEU A 135 -1.97 -11.36 11.42
N THR A 136 -1.66 -11.48 12.71
CA THR A 136 -2.66 -11.82 13.74
C THR A 136 -3.71 -10.71 13.85
N LYS A 137 -4.86 -10.99 14.47
CA LYS A 137 -5.89 -9.96 14.69
C LYS A 137 -5.38 -8.78 15.52
N GLU A 138 -4.52 -9.06 16.49
CA GLU A 138 -3.88 -8.06 17.35
C GLU A 138 -2.92 -7.18 16.54
N GLN A 139 -2.01 -7.80 15.79
CA GLN A 139 -1.08 -7.09 14.90
C GLN A 139 -1.80 -6.28 13.82
N LEU A 140 -2.91 -6.80 13.28
CA LEU A 140 -3.75 -6.07 12.33
C LEU A 140 -4.35 -4.81 12.93
N LYS A 141 -4.79 -4.88 14.19
CA LYS A 141 -5.35 -3.76 14.92
C LYS A 141 -4.28 -2.70 15.18
N GLU A 142 -3.10 -3.11 15.62
CA GLU A 142 -1.95 -2.22 15.81
C GLU A 142 -1.53 -1.54 14.51
N GLU A 143 -1.44 -2.28 13.39
CA GLU A 143 -1.08 -1.72 12.09
C GLU A 143 -2.12 -0.70 11.62
N TYR A 144 -3.40 -0.99 11.86
CA TYR A 144 -4.50 -0.06 11.55
C TYR A 144 -4.41 1.21 12.40
N GLU A 145 -4.24 1.07 13.72
CA GLU A 145 -4.13 2.20 14.66
C GLU A 145 -2.90 3.07 14.34
N ALA A 146 -1.76 2.46 13.99
CA ALA A 146 -0.57 3.18 13.55
C ALA A 146 -0.81 3.98 12.27
N ARG A 147 -1.57 3.42 11.30
CA ARG A 147 -1.94 4.14 10.07
C ARG A 147 -2.89 5.30 10.36
N VAL A 148 -3.86 5.12 11.25
CA VAL A 148 -4.79 6.18 11.67
C VAL A 148 -4.01 7.31 12.34
N ARG A 149 -3.11 6.97 13.28
CA ARG A 149 -2.26 7.95 13.98
C ARG A 149 -1.39 8.75 13.02
N LYS A 150 -0.75 8.10 12.04
CA LYS A 150 0.05 8.80 11.02
C LYS A 150 -0.78 9.76 10.15
N ARG A 151 -2.01 9.37 9.79
CA ARG A 151 -2.93 10.25 9.04
C ARG A 151 -3.39 11.45 9.84
N GLN A 152 -3.54 11.30 11.16
CA GLN A 152 -3.90 12.40 12.06
C GLN A 152 -2.72 13.36 12.27
N GLN A 153 -1.49 12.85 12.33
CA GLN A 153 -0.28 13.66 12.50
C GLN A 153 0.11 14.42 11.23
N ASN A 154 -0.06 13.80 10.06
CA ASN A 154 0.19 14.42 8.76
C ASN A 154 -1.11 14.42 7.93
N PRO A 155 -2.05 15.34 8.20
CA PRO A 155 -3.18 15.52 7.30
C PRO A 155 -2.64 15.89 5.92
N ALA A 156 -3.20 15.29 4.87
CA ALA A 156 -2.90 15.73 3.51
C ALA A 156 -3.19 17.24 3.42
N PRO A 157 -2.38 18.04 2.71
CA PRO A 157 -2.67 19.46 2.53
C PRO A 157 -4.08 19.55 1.95
N VAL A 158 -5.01 20.09 2.75
CA VAL A 158 -6.36 20.37 2.30
C VAL A 158 -6.18 21.41 1.20
N ALA A 159 -6.43 21.02 -0.06
CA ALA A 159 -6.42 21.97 -1.15
C ALA A 159 -7.33 23.15 -0.74
N PRO A 160 -6.85 24.40 -0.74
CA PRO A 160 -7.67 25.52 -0.32
C PRO A 160 -8.93 25.52 -1.17
N ALA A 161 -10.08 25.62 -0.50
CA ALA A 161 -11.39 25.64 -1.13
C ALA A 161 -11.37 26.63 -2.30
N MET A 162 -11.66 26.15 -3.51
CA MET A 162 -11.89 27.01 -4.67
C MET A 162 -12.98 28.02 -4.29
N GLN A 163 -12.57 29.26 -4.06
CA GLN A 163 -13.50 30.37 -3.95
C GLN A 163 -14.17 30.56 -5.33
N PRO A 164 -15.48 30.83 -5.39
CA PRO A 164 -16.15 31.12 -6.65
C PRO A 164 -15.54 32.37 -7.31
N PRO A 165 -15.52 32.42 -8.66
CA PRO A 165 -14.75 33.42 -9.40
C PRO A 165 -15.30 34.83 -9.14
N GLN A 166 -14.51 35.66 -8.46
CA GLN A 166 -14.70 37.10 -8.36
C GLN A 166 -14.23 37.71 -9.69
N THR A 167 -15.17 38.24 -10.47
CA THR A 167 -14.88 39.17 -11.56
C THR A 167 -14.34 40.46 -10.95
N ASN A 168 -13.19 41.00 -11.40
CA ASN A 168 -12.97 42.46 -11.47
C ASN A 168 -11.72 42.87 -12.27
N VAL A 169 -11.93 44.01 -12.92
CA VAL A 169 -11.15 44.81 -13.88
C VAL A 169 -9.87 45.41 -13.26
N PRO A 170 -8.82 45.78 -14.04
CA PRO A 170 -7.52 46.18 -13.52
C PRO A 170 -7.46 47.69 -13.20
N THR A 171 -6.55 48.11 -12.31
CA THR A 171 -5.28 48.87 -12.57
C THR A 171 -4.73 49.44 -11.23
N PRO A 172 -3.62 50.22 -11.14
CA PRO A 172 -2.43 49.84 -10.36
C PRO A 172 -2.09 50.82 -9.21
N VAL A 173 -0.94 50.62 -8.55
CA VAL A 173 0.13 51.62 -8.23
C VAL A 173 0.92 51.20 -6.97
N LYS A 174 2.26 51.08 -7.17
CA LYS A 174 3.46 51.40 -6.34
C LYS A 174 3.29 51.51 -4.80
N GLU A 175 4.25 51.14 -3.96
CA GLU A 175 5.62 51.68 -3.90
C GLU A 175 6.51 50.93 -2.87
N ASN A 176 7.81 51.25 -2.85
CA ASN A 176 8.93 50.42 -2.40
C ASN A 176 9.30 50.49 -0.90
N GLY A 177 9.67 49.33 -0.31
CA GLY A 177 10.75 49.01 0.67
C GLY A 177 10.98 49.87 1.94
N PRO A 178 12.03 49.58 2.77
CA PRO A 178 12.77 48.33 2.98
C PRO A 178 12.85 47.92 4.49
N ASN A 179 13.58 46.81 4.75
CA ASN A 179 14.48 46.57 5.90
C ASN A 179 14.19 45.36 6.81
N GLN A 180 15.00 44.32 6.59
CA GLN A 180 15.74 43.45 7.53
C GLN A 180 15.13 43.12 8.92
N LYS A 181 15.03 41.81 9.24
CA LYS A 181 16.02 41.08 10.07
C LYS A 181 15.60 39.62 10.34
N GLU A 182 16.57 38.74 10.10
CA GLU A 182 16.96 37.55 10.88
C GLU A 182 15.91 36.80 11.73
N ALA A 183 15.65 35.55 11.35
CA ALA A 183 15.62 34.42 12.28
C ALA A 183 15.89 33.12 11.52
N SER A 184 17.06 32.55 11.78
CA SER A 184 17.53 31.24 11.37
C SER A 184 16.86 30.14 12.21
N GLU A 185 16.21 29.17 11.57
CA GLU A 185 15.91 27.86 12.18
C GLU A 185 16.20 26.74 11.16
N ASP A 186 17.43 26.25 11.22
CA ASP A 186 17.82 24.85 11.40
C ASP A 186 16.98 23.77 10.66
N ILE A 187 17.18 23.63 9.34
CA ILE A 187 16.79 22.44 8.59
C ILE A 187 17.87 21.37 8.83
N SER A 188 17.76 20.67 9.96
CA SER A 188 18.59 19.52 10.27
C SER A 188 17.97 18.21 9.72
N LYS A 189 18.74 17.61 8.79
CA LYS A 189 18.82 16.18 8.42
C LYS A 189 17.68 15.54 7.59
N PRO A 190 17.87 15.34 6.27
CA PRO A 190 17.23 14.22 5.56
C PRO A 190 17.72 12.86 6.10
N PRO A 191 16.95 11.77 5.95
CA PRO A 191 17.31 10.48 6.54
C PRO A 191 18.61 9.94 5.95
N GLU A 192 19.60 9.70 6.82
CA GLU A 192 20.94 9.11 6.59
C GLU A 192 20.95 7.88 5.64
N VAL A 193 19.83 7.18 5.55
CA VAL A 193 19.64 5.97 4.73
C VAL A 193 19.67 6.26 3.23
N PHE A 194 19.26 7.48 2.81
CA PHE A 194 19.26 7.86 1.39
C PHE A 194 20.69 8.12 0.89
N ASP A 195 21.54 8.73 1.71
CA ASP A 195 22.91 9.07 1.37
C ASP A 195 23.81 7.82 1.26
N GLN A 196 23.61 6.83 2.14
CA GLN A 196 24.35 5.56 2.09
C GLN A 196 24.05 4.76 0.83
N THR A 197 22.79 4.75 0.38
CA THR A 197 22.41 4.03 -0.85
C THR A 197 23.05 4.66 -2.08
N ILE A 198 23.11 5.99 -2.14
CA ILE A 198 23.74 6.74 -3.23
C ILE A 198 25.26 6.49 -3.25
N LEU A 199 25.92 6.47 -2.08
CA LEU A 199 27.35 6.17 -1.98
C LEU A 199 27.68 4.74 -2.45
N VAL A 200 26.88 3.74 -2.04
CA VAL A 200 27.07 2.34 -2.48
C VAL A 200 26.92 2.21 -4.01
N CYS A 201 25.92 2.88 -4.60
CA CYS A 201 25.75 2.90 -6.05
C CYS A 201 26.92 3.60 -6.77
N TYR A 202 27.44 4.68 -6.20
CA TYR A 202 28.58 5.42 -6.76
C TYR A 202 29.88 4.61 -6.71
N GLU A 203 30.16 3.93 -5.59
CA GLU A 203 31.32 3.03 -5.46
C GLU A 203 31.22 1.83 -6.41
N ALA A 204 30.03 1.24 -6.55
CA ALA A 204 29.79 0.16 -7.51
C ALA A 204 30.06 0.62 -8.95
N LEU A 205 29.60 1.83 -9.34
CA LEU A 205 29.86 2.39 -10.67
C LEU A 205 31.35 2.66 -10.92
N LYS A 206 32.11 3.11 -9.90
CA LYS A 206 33.56 3.30 -10.00
C LYS A 206 34.37 2.00 -10.10
N SER A 207 33.82 0.90 -9.59
CA SER A 207 34.49 -0.43 -9.63
C SER A 207 34.39 -1.13 -11.00
N LEU A 208 33.51 -0.63 -11.90
CA LEU A 208 33.31 -1.18 -13.23
C LEU A 208 34.34 -0.62 -14.23
N PRO A 209 34.67 -1.37 -15.30
CA PRO A 209 35.55 -0.87 -16.36
C PRO A 209 34.93 0.38 -17.02
N PRO A 210 35.74 1.40 -17.32
CA PRO A 210 35.23 2.67 -17.82
C PRO A 210 34.56 2.50 -19.19
N ASN A 211 33.30 2.93 -19.25
CA ASN A 211 32.49 3.01 -20.46
C ASN A 211 31.85 4.41 -20.48
N ASP A 212 31.72 5.02 -21.65
CA ASP A 212 31.15 6.37 -21.83
C ASP A 212 29.82 6.56 -21.07
N LYS A 213 28.98 5.52 -21.02
CA LYS A 213 27.72 5.55 -20.26
C LYS A 213 27.94 5.64 -18.75
N ILE A 214 28.91 4.91 -18.22
CA ILE A 214 29.25 4.89 -16.79
C ILE A 214 29.86 6.25 -16.39
N VAL A 215 30.73 6.81 -17.24
CA VAL A 215 31.35 8.13 -17.01
C VAL A 215 30.29 9.22 -16.93
N HIS A 216 29.34 9.25 -17.86
CA HIS A 216 28.23 10.21 -17.81
C HIS A 216 27.33 10.03 -16.58
N GLN A 217 27.10 8.78 -16.16
CA GLN A 217 26.30 8.47 -14.97
C GLN A 217 26.98 9.01 -13.69
N ILE A 218 28.29 8.82 -13.58
CA ILE A 218 29.11 9.31 -12.45
C ILE A 218 29.08 10.84 -12.41
N GLN A 219 29.31 11.51 -13.54
CA GLN A 219 29.27 12.98 -13.63
C GLN A 219 27.89 13.56 -13.29
N SER A 220 26.82 12.86 -13.70
CA SER A 220 25.44 13.25 -13.36
C SER A 220 25.19 13.16 -11.86
N LEU A 221 25.70 12.12 -11.19
CA LEU A 221 25.57 11.94 -9.74
C LEU A 221 26.37 12.98 -8.95
N GLU A 222 27.60 13.29 -9.38
CA GLU A 222 28.43 14.32 -8.76
C GLU A 222 27.80 15.72 -8.86
N LYS A 223 27.19 16.03 -10.00
CA LYS A 223 26.46 17.28 -10.21
C LYS A 223 25.19 17.37 -9.36
N GLN A 224 24.47 16.26 -9.22
CA GLN A 224 23.20 16.21 -8.50
C GLN A 224 23.39 16.23 -6.97
N TYR A 225 24.49 15.66 -6.47
CA TYR A 225 24.77 15.53 -5.02
C TYR A 225 26.16 16.03 -4.64
N PRO A 226 26.47 17.33 -4.85
CA PRO A 226 27.81 17.86 -4.63
C PRO A 226 28.28 17.75 -3.17
N ARG A 227 27.35 17.72 -2.20
CA ARG A 227 27.66 17.59 -0.76
C ARG A 227 28.16 16.20 -0.36
N LEU A 228 27.88 15.16 -1.14
CA LEU A 228 28.27 13.78 -0.84
C LEU A 228 29.64 13.42 -1.40
N PHE A 229 30.06 14.09 -2.49
CA PHE A 229 31.24 13.72 -3.27
C PHE A 229 32.35 14.78 -3.26
N ASN A 230 32.06 16.03 -2.90
CA ASN A 230 33.09 17.04 -2.66
C ASN A 230 33.50 17.01 -1.18
N LYS A 231 34.58 16.29 -0.88
CA LYS A 231 35.38 16.45 0.34
C LYS A 231 36.81 16.80 -0.05
#